data_AF-R5KN71-F1
#
_entry.id   AF-R5KN71-F1
#
_cell.length_a   1.000
_cell.length_b   1.000
_cell.length_c   1.000
_cell.angle_alpha   90.00
_cell.angle_beta   90.00
_cell.angle_gamma   90.00
#
_symmetry.space_group_name_H-M   'P 1'
#
loop_
_entity.id
_entity.type
_entity.pdbx_description
1 polymer ?
#
loop_
_entity_poly.entity_id
_entity_poly.type
_entity_poly.pdbx_seq_one_letter_code
_entity_poly.pdbx_strand_id
1 'polypeptide(L)'
;MNQENIAALFGVIYDKYYKKILRFFRRDFAVEDAEDLTQQAFLRLWAWLPQADSVKNGGALIYSIAKTVRADRFRKTALMLDTLPLYDFVEVPAPPGCFNAAETRAALQTLGAKERELLLMKVQGYSSEEIGRAFGISASAVRSRLQKIKKKLKDDLFNC
;
A
#
# COMPACT_ATOMS: atom_id res chain seq x y z
N MET A 1 -2.63 -24.87 16.00
CA MET A 1 -1.54 -24.47 16.93
C MET A 1 -2.11 -24.31 18.34
N ASN A 2 -1.41 -24.68 19.42
CA ASN A 2 -1.92 -24.44 20.79
C ASN A 2 -1.68 -22.98 21.23
N GLN A 3 -2.35 -22.55 22.31
CA GLN A 3 -2.39 -21.13 22.71
C GLN A 3 -1.03 -20.57 23.16
N GLU A 4 -0.20 -21.39 23.83
CA GLU A 4 1.17 -21.01 24.22
C GLU A 4 2.08 -20.80 23.00
N ASN A 5 2.02 -21.69 21.99
CA ASN A 5 2.83 -21.53 20.78
C ASN A 5 2.40 -20.30 19.95
N ILE A 6 1.12 -19.94 19.98
CA ILE A 6 0.61 -18.71 19.34
C ILE A 6 1.20 -17.47 20.01
N ALA A 7 1.17 -17.42 21.34
CA ALA A 7 1.72 -16.29 22.11
C ALA A 7 3.24 -16.13 21.86
N ALA A 8 3.99 -17.23 21.90
CA ALA A 8 5.43 -17.20 21.65
C ALA A 8 5.75 -16.74 20.22
N LEU A 9 5.07 -17.30 19.20
CA LEU A 9 5.28 -16.91 17.82
C LEU A 9 4.91 -15.44 17.58
N PHE A 10 3.80 -14.99 18.15
CA PHE A 10 3.40 -13.59 18.08
C PHE A 10 4.48 -12.68 18.68
N GLY A 11 4.99 -12.99 19.87
CA GLY A 11 6.05 -12.23 20.54
C GLY A 11 7.30 -12.11 19.65
N VAL A 12 7.76 -13.21 19.07
CA VAL A 12 8.91 -13.22 18.15
C VAL A 12 8.68 -12.30 16.93
N ILE A 13 7.49 -12.31 16.36
CA ILE A 13 7.15 -11.44 15.23
C ILE A 13 7.05 -9.98 15.70
N TYR A 14 6.43 -9.73 16.85
CA TYR A 14 6.25 -8.40 17.41
C TYR A 14 7.59 -7.72 17.66
N ASP A 15 8.48 -8.34 18.45
CA ASP A 15 9.77 -7.78 18.81
C ASP A 15 10.64 -7.47 17.58
N LYS A 16 10.59 -8.36 16.59
CA LYS A 16 11.40 -8.24 15.38
C LYS A 16 10.87 -7.24 14.35
N TYR A 17 9.55 -7.05 14.28
CA TYR A 17 8.92 -6.33 13.17
C TYR A 17 8.14 -5.07 13.57
N TYR A 18 7.81 -4.84 14.84
CA TYR A 18 7.00 -3.70 15.26
C TYR A 18 7.54 -2.36 14.72
N LYS A 19 8.80 -2.03 15.01
CA LYS A 19 9.45 -0.79 14.54
C LYS A 19 9.52 -0.70 13.01
N LYS A 20 9.61 -1.84 12.31
CA LYS A 20 9.68 -1.89 10.84
C LYS A 20 8.32 -1.63 10.21
N ILE A 21 7.25 -2.14 10.82
CA ILE A 21 5.87 -1.91 10.38
C ILE A 21 5.44 -0.49 10.70
N LEU A 22 5.80 0.05 11.87
CA LEU A 22 5.61 1.46 12.18
C LEU A 22 6.28 2.36 11.13
N ARG A 23 7.56 2.09 10.81
CA ARG A 23 8.27 2.83 9.75
C ARG A 23 7.62 2.66 8.38
N PHE A 24 7.02 1.50 8.10
CA PHE A 24 6.29 1.26 6.85
C PHE A 24 5.09 2.20 6.72
N PHE A 25 4.28 2.35 7.78
CA PHE A 25 3.13 3.26 7.77
C PHE A 25 3.53 4.75 7.85
N ARG A 26 4.59 5.10 8.57
CA ARG A 26 5.11 6.49 8.67
C ARG A 26 5.52 7.11 7.34
N ARG A 27 5.64 6.33 6.26
CA ARG A 27 5.89 6.83 4.90
C ARG A 27 4.70 7.58 4.32
N ASP A 28 3.49 7.17 4.71
CA ASP A 28 2.25 7.60 4.08
C ASP A 28 1.31 8.31 5.08
N PHE A 29 1.53 8.16 6.39
CA PHE A 29 0.63 8.62 7.45
C PHE A 29 1.34 9.42 8.56
N ALA A 30 0.57 10.27 9.26
CA ALA A 30 1.01 10.98 10.46
C ALA A 30 1.44 10.01 11.58
N VAL A 31 2.10 10.52 12.63
CA VAL A 31 2.66 9.67 13.71
C VAL A 31 1.56 8.82 14.35
N GLU A 32 0.51 9.48 14.82
CA GLU A 32 -0.61 8.87 15.54
C GLU A 32 -1.33 7.83 14.68
N ASP A 33 -1.66 8.18 13.43
CA ASP A 33 -2.26 7.26 12.46
C ASP A 33 -1.36 6.05 12.19
N ALA A 34 -0.04 6.26 12.06
CA ALA A 34 0.88 5.15 11.79
C ALA A 34 1.00 4.20 12.99
N GLU A 35 0.93 4.71 14.22
CA GLU A 35 0.90 3.90 15.44
C GLU A 35 -0.39 3.08 15.52
N ASP A 36 -1.54 3.70 15.27
CA ASP A 36 -2.84 3.01 15.25
C ASP A 36 -2.88 1.92 14.17
N LEU A 37 -2.47 2.22 12.93
CA LEU A 37 -2.40 1.24 11.84
C LEU A 37 -1.42 0.10 12.14
N THR A 38 -0.32 0.38 12.84
CA THR A 38 0.60 -0.65 13.31
C THR A 38 -0.10 -1.57 14.31
N GLN A 39 -0.78 -1.01 15.31
CA GLN A 39 -1.54 -1.79 16.28
C GLN A 39 -2.61 -2.65 15.60
N GLN A 40 -3.38 -2.08 14.66
CA GLN A 40 -4.37 -2.81 13.89
C GLN A 40 -3.76 -3.98 13.10
N ALA A 41 -2.58 -3.79 12.49
CA ALA A 41 -1.89 -4.87 11.77
C ALA A 41 -1.50 -6.02 12.70
N PHE A 42 -1.00 -5.73 13.89
CA PHE A 42 -0.66 -6.76 14.88
C PHE A 42 -1.89 -7.42 15.51
N LEU A 43 -2.98 -6.68 15.74
CA LEU A 43 -4.25 -7.27 16.19
C LEU A 43 -4.82 -8.24 15.14
N ARG A 44 -4.75 -7.89 13.85
CA ARG A 44 -5.13 -8.81 12.76
C ARG A 44 -4.23 -10.04 12.70
N LEU A 45 -2.92 -9.89 12.94
CA LEU A 45 -2.01 -11.02 13.06
C LEU A 45 -2.43 -11.93 14.21
N TRP A 46 -2.70 -11.38 15.39
CA TRP A 46 -3.15 -12.13 16.56
C TRP A 46 -4.44 -12.92 16.28
N ALA A 47 -5.42 -12.29 15.63
CA ALA A 47 -6.67 -12.95 15.27
C ALA A 47 -6.51 -14.05 14.20
N TRP A 48 -5.49 -13.93 13.35
CA TRP A 48 -5.24 -14.87 12.25
C TRP A 48 -4.45 -16.11 12.69
N LEU A 49 -3.47 -15.96 13.61
CA LEU A 49 -2.59 -17.05 14.05
C LEU A 49 -3.31 -18.32 14.55
N PRO A 50 -4.42 -18.24 15.32
CA PRO A 50 -5.16 -19.44 15.75
C PRO A 50 -5.76 -20.26 14.60
N GLN A 51 -6.04 -19.61 13.47
CA GLN A 51 -6.67 -20.22 12.29
C GLN A 51 -5.63 -20.84 11.35
N ALA A 52 -4.34 -20.63 11.62
CA ALA A 52 -3.26 -21.12 10.78
C ALA A 52 -2.75 -22.47 11.27
N ASP A 53 -2.60 -23.42 10.33
CA ASP A 53 -1.96 -24.71 10.62
C ASP A 53 -0.47 -24.52 10.95
N SER A 54 0.20 -23.63 10.21
CA SER A 54 1.60 -23.27 10.45
C SER A 54 1.95 -21.92 9.81
N VAL A 55 2.98 -21.25 10.36
CA VAL A 55 3.52 -20.02 9.79
C VAL A 55 4.93 -20.26 9.28
N LYS A 56 5.08 -20.33 7.95
CA LYS A 56 6.40 -20.52 7.31
C LYS A 56 7.31 -19.30 7.42
N ASN A 57 6.73 -18.09 7.34
CA ASN A 57 7.49 -16.84 7.42
C ASN A 57 6.65 -15.72 8.06
N GLY A 58 6.88 -15.48 9.35
CA GLY A 58 6.16 -14.44 10.10
C GLY A 58 6.41 -13.02 9.59
N GLY A 59 7.57 -12.75 9.01
CA GLY A 59 7.89 -11.45 8.40
C GLY A 59 7.06 -11.18 7.15
N ALA A 60 7.02 -12.13 6.23
CA ALA A 60 6.20 -12.03 5.01
C ALA A 60 4.71 -11.87 5.36
N LEU A 61 4.24 -12.61 6.36
CA LEU A 61 2.86 -12.53 6.86
C LEU A 61 2.52 -11.14 7.39
N ILE A 62 3.31 -10.59 8.33
CA ILE A 62 2.99 -9.27 8.91
C ILE A 62 3.05 -8.15 7.87
N TYR A 63 3.99 -8.21 6.91
CA TYR A 63 4.01 -7.25 5.80
C TYR A 63 2.82 -7.40 4.86
N SER A 64 2.30 -8.61 4.66
CA SER A 64 1.06 -8.82 3.89
C SER A 64 -0.12 -8.15 4.60
N ILE A 65 -0.27 -8.41 5.91
CA ILE A 65 -1.34 -7.81 6.72
C ILE A 65 -1.23 -6.28 6.72
N ALA A 66 -0.02 -5.74 6.89
CA ALA A 66 0.21 -4.29 6.90
C ALA A 66 -0.15 -3.64 5.55
N LYS A 67 0.11 -4.30 4.42
CA LYS A 67 -0.32 -3.81 3.09
C LYS A 67 -1.84 -3.77 2.98
N THR A 68 -2.55 -4.80 3.47
CA THR A 68 -4.00 -4.83 3.47
C THR A 68 -4.58 -3.72 4.36
N VAL A 69 -4.05 -3.55 5.57
CA VAL A 69 -4.45 -2.44 6.48
C VAL A 69 -4.23 -1.08 5.83
N ARG A 70 -3.09 -0.89 5.15
CA ARG A 70 -2.80 0.34 4.41
C ARG A 70 -3.82 0.58 3.29
N ALA A 71 -4.12 -0.45 2.50
CA ALA A 71 -5.12 -0.39 1.44
C ALA A 71 -6.50 -0.01 2.01
N ASP A 72 -6.91 -0.62 3.12
CA ASP A 72 -8.18 -0.32 3.81
C ASP A 72 -8.26 1.16 4.24
N ARG A 73 -7.17 1.69 4.83
CA ARG A 73 -7.11 3.10 5.24
C ARG A 73 -7.26 4.04 4.04
N PHE A 74 -6.54 3.81 2.95
CA PHE A 74 -6.68 4.62 1.74
C PHE A 74 -8.09 4.56 1.14
N ARG A 75 -8.74 3.39 1.14
CA ARG A 75 -10.14 3.28 0.69
C ARG A 75 -11.07 4.13 1.54
N LYS A 76 -10.93 4.07 2.87
CA LYS A 76 -11.74 4.87 3.80
C LYS A 76 -11.54 6.37 3.57
N THR A 77 -10.30 6.82 3.36
CA THR A 77 -10.00 8.22 3.05
C THR A 77 -10.61 8.64 1.72
N ALA A 78 -10.51 7.82 0.67
CA ALA A 78 -11.11 8.12 -0.63
C ALA A 78 -12.64 8.22 -0.56
N LEU A 79 -13.31 7.31 0.15
CA LEU A 79 -14.75 7.35 0.39
C LEU A 79 -15.20 8.59 1.19
N MET A 80 -14.39 9.02 2.16
CA MET A 80 -14.63 10.27 2.89
C MET A 80 -14.48 11.50 1.98
N LEU A 81 -13.50 11.50 1.08
CA LEU A 81 -13.30 12.59 0.11
C LEU A 81 -14.44 12.67 -0.92
N ASP A 82 -15.02 11.55 -1.34
CA ASP A 82 -16.21 11.52 -2.22
C ASP A 82 -17.49 12.02 -1.53
N THR A 83 -17.50 12.13 -0.20
CA THR A 83 -18.68 12.54 0.58
C THR A 83 -18.53 13.91 1.25
N LEU A 84 -17.35 14.54 1.17
CA LEU A 84 -17.18 15.93 1.59
C LEU A 84 -17.56 16.87 0.42
N PRO A 85 -18.33 17.95 0.66
CA PRO A 85 -18.34 19.07 -0.27
C PRO A 85 -16.90 19.55 -0.44
N LEU A 86 -16.45 19.76 -1.68
CA LEU A 86 -15.15 20.33 -2.01
C LEU A 86 -14.89 21.58 -1.15
N TYR A 87 -14.17 21.42 -0.05
CA TYR A 87 -13.53 22.51 0.67
C TYR A 87 -12.04 22.40 0.41
N ASP A 88 -11.52 23.51 -0.11
CA ASP A 88 -10.17 23.82 -0.58
C ASP A 88 -9.07 22.79 -0.28
N PHE A 89 -8.48 22.28 -1.37
CA PHE A 89 -7.25 21.51 -1.33
C PHE A 89 -6.15 22.34 -0.65
N VAL A 90 -5.70 21.89 0.52
CA VAL A 90 -4.45 22.35 1.13
C VAL A 90 -3.32 21.97 0.18
N GLU A 91 -2.60 22.96 -0.35
CA GLU A 91 -1.36 22.74 -1.08
C GLU A 91 -0.36 22.03 -0.16
N VAL A 92 -0.10 20.76 -0.46
CA VAL A 92 1.01 20.02 0.15
C VAL A 92 2.28 20.47 -0.57
N PRO A 93 3.25 21.10 0.13
CA PRO A 93 4.50 21.52 -0.51
C PRO A 93 5.24 20.27 -1.01
N ALA A 94 5.57 20.26 -2.30
CA ALA A 94 6.36 19.17 -2.88
C ALA A 94 7.77 19.17 -2.25
N PRO A 95 8.29 18.02 -1.79
CA PRO A 95 9.68 17.93 -1.33
C PRO A 95 10.63 18.26 -2.50
N PRO A 96 11.76 18.95 -2.26
CA PRO A 96 12.67 19.32 -3.32
C PRO A 96 13.41 18.07 -3.82
N GLY A 97 13.07 17.63 -5.04
CA GLY A 97 13.65 16.45 -5.66
C GLY A 97 13.31 16.31 -7.15
N CYS A 98 14.20 16.83 -8.00
CA CYS A 98 14.53 16.53 -9.40
C CYS A 98 13.46 16.25 -10.48
N PHE A 99 12.15 16.34 -10.23
CA PHE A 99 11.16 16.33 -11.30
C PHE A 99 10.21 17.51 -11.14
N ASN A 100 10.07 18.29 -12.20
CA ASN A 100 9.10 19.37 -12.23
C ASN A 100 7.70 18.78 -12.05
N ALA A 101 6.92 19.30 -11.10
CA ALA A 101 5.56 18.83 -10.84
C ALA A 101 4.67 18.94 -12.09
N ALA A 102 4.97 19.88 -12.99
CA ALA A 102 4.30 20.04 -14.27
C ALA A 102 4.61 18.89 -15.25
N GLU A 103 5.88 18.48 -15.38
CA GLU A 103 6.31 17.38 -16.25
C GLU A 103 5.74 16.04 -15.79
N THR A 104 5.74 15.81 -14.47
CA THR A 104 5.14 14.60 -13.89
C THR A 104 3.64 14.54 -14.17
N ARG A 105 2.94 15.69 -14.08
CA ARG A 105 1.51 15.78 -14.36
C ARG A 105 1.20 15.53 -15.84
N ALA A 106 2.01 16.08 -16.75
CA ALA A 106 1.89 15.87 -18.18
C ALA A 106 2.11 14.39 -18.56
N ALA A 107 3.15 13.76 -18.02
CA ALA A 107 3.42 12.33 -18.24
C ALA A 107 2.31 11.44 -17.70
N LEU A 108 1.71 11.77 -16.54
CA LEU A 108 0.55 11.03 -16.04
C LEU A 108 -0.68 11.19 -16.94
N GLN A 109 -0.82 12.31 -17.64
CA GLN A 109 -1.92 12.54 -18.57
C GLN A 109 -1.86 11.63 -19.82
N THR A 110 -0.69 11.10 -20.19
CA THR A 110 -0.57 10.17 -21.34
C THR A 110 -1.12 8.77 -21.04
N LEU A 111 -1.31 8.43 -19.76
CA LEU A 111 -1.90 7.17 -19.34
C LEU A 111 -3.43 7.19 -19.47
N GLY A 112 -4.02 6.08 -19.91
CA GLY A 112 -5.47 5.90 -19.88
C GLY A 112 -6.00 5.79 -18.44
N ALA A 113 -7.30 6.03 -18.23
CA ALA A 113 -7.91 6.02 -16.88
C ALA A 113 -7.63 4.73 -16.09
N LYS A 114 -7.79 3.56 -16.74
CA LYS A 114 -7.49 2.25 -16.13
C LYS A 114 -5.99 2.04 -15.83
N GLU A 115 -5.10 2.63 -16.61
CA GLU A 115 -3.65 2.56 -16.37
C GLU A 115 -3.26 3.42 -15.16
N ARG A 116 -3.83 4.63 -15.05
CA ARG A 116 -3.64 5.51 -13.89
C ARG A 116 -4.16 4.87 -12.61
N GLU A 117 -5.35 4.29 -12.65
CA GLU A 117 -5.95 3.60 -11.49
C GLU A 117 -5.11 2.39 -11.06
N LEU A 118 -4.62 1.59 -12.02
CA LEU A 118 -3.75 0.45 -11.76
C LEU A 118 -2.41 0.89 -11.13
N LEU A 119 -1.82 2.00 -11.62
CA LEU A 119 -0.61 2.59 -11.07
C LEU A 119 -0.86 3.14 -9.66
N LEU A 120 -1.98 3.84 -9.45
CA LEU A 120 -2.39 4.39 -8.15
C LEU A 120 -2.54 3.29 -7.11
N MET A 121 -3.28 2.23 -7.42
CA MET A 121 -3.39 1.06 -6.53
C MET A 121 -2.02 0.45 -6.25
N LYS A 122 -1.11 0.41 -7.25
CA LYS A 122 0.22 -0.11 -7.00
C LYS A 122 1.03 0.76 -6.04
N VAL A 123 0.96 2.09 -6.18
CA VAL A 123 1.62 3.06 -5.29
C VAL A 123 1.03 2.96 -3.87
N GLN A 124 -0.30 2.84 -3.76
CA GLN A 124 -1.02 2.62 -2.50
C GLN A 124 -0.68 1.26 -1.85
N GLY A 125 0.00 0.34 -2.55
CA GLY A 125 0.60 -0.86 -1.97
C GLY A 125 -0.11 -2.16 -2.25
N TYR A 126 -1.14 -2.13 -3.06
CA TYR A 126 -1.85 -3.34 -3.44
C TYR A 126 -0.88 -4.31 -4.14
N SER A 127 -0.99 -5.58 -3.79
CA SER A 127 -0.33 -6.69 -4.48
C SER A 127 -0.87 -6.84 -5.89
N SER A 128 -0.11 -7.47 -6.77
CA SER A 128 -0.58 -7.71 -8.14
C SER A 128 -1.76 -8.67 -8.18
N GLU A 129 -1.88 -9.55 -7.19
CA GLU A 129 -3.04 -10.43 -6.99
C GLU A 129 -4.29 -9.64 -6.59
N GLU A 130 -4.18 -8.69 -5.65
CA GLU A 130 -5.30 -7.84 -5.22
C GLU A 130 -5.78 -6.91 -6.35
N ILE A 131 -4.85 -6.28 -7.07
CA ILE A 131 -5.17 -5.48 -8.25
C ILE A 131 -5.82 -6.36 -9.32
N GLY A 132 -5.31 -7.58 -9.51
CA GLY A 132 -5.87 -8.52 -10.48
C GLY A 132 -7.34 -8.84 -10.18
N ARG A 133 -7.65 -9.13 -8.92
CA ARG A 133 -9.04 -9.36 -8.45
C ARG A 133 -9.93 -8.15 -8.68
N ALA A 134 -9.45 -6.93 -8.37
CA ALA A 134 -10.23 -5.71 -8.56
C ALA A 134 -10.56 -5.42 -10.04
N PHE A 135 -9.63 -5.74 -10.95
CA PHE A 135 -9.77 -5.47 -12.39
C PHE A 135 -10.27 -6.67 -13.20
N GLY A 136 -10.54 -7.82 -12.58
CA GLY A 136 -10.92 -9.05 -13.28
C GLY A 136 -9.83 -9.61 -14.20
N ILE A 137 -8.55 -9.42 -13.86
CA ILE A 137 -7.40 -9.88 -14.64
C ILE A 137 -6.40 -10.67 -13.77
N SER A 138 -5.52 -11.45 -14.40
CA SER A 138 -4.50 -12.20 -13.65
C SER A 138 -3.43 -11.29 -13.05
N ALA A 139 -2.80 -11.72 -11.95
CA ALA A 139 -1.68 -11.01 -11.34
C ALA A 139 -0.50 -10.81 -12.32
N SER A 140 -0.31 -11.78 -13.23
CA SER A 140 0.68 -11.67 -14.31
C SER A 140 0.34 -10.55 -15.29
N ALA A 141 -0.92 -10.43 -15.69
CA ALA A 141 -1.39 -9.34 -16.54
C ALA A 141 -1.21 -7.97 -15.87
N VAL A 142 -1.45 -7.86 -14.56
CA VAL A 142 -1.17 -6.63 -13.79
C VAL A 142 0.31 -6.26 -13.87
N ARG A 143 1.22 -7.20 -13.59
CA ARG A 143 2.67 -6.94 -13.65
C ARG A 143 3.11 -6.49 -15.03
N SER A 144 2.63 -7.14 -16.08
CA SER A 144 2.92 -6.77 -17.48
C SER A 144 2.39 -5.38 -17.83
N ARG A 145 1.19 -5.01 -17.37
CA ARG A 145 0.63 -3.66 -17.56
C ARG A 145 1.44 -2.60 -16.81
N LEU A 146 1.85 -2.87 -15.56
CA LEU A 146 2.72 -1.96 -14.80
C LEU A 146 4.07 -1.72 -15.49
N GLN A 147 4.66 -2.76 -16.08
CA GLN A 147 5.92 -2.61 -16.82
C GLN A 147 5.73 -1.73 -18.07
N LYS A 148 4.62 -1.91 -18.80
CA LYS A 148 4.28 -1.04 -19.94
C LYS A 148 4.05 0.41 -19.53
N ILE A 149 3.33 0.64 -18.43
CA ILE A 149 3.10 1.98 -17.85
C ILE A 149 4.44 2.64 -17.50
N LYS A 150 5.34 1.93 -16.81
CA LYS A 150 6.67 2.44 -16.47
C LYS A 150 7.50 2.80 -17.70
N LYS A 151 7.42 1.98 -18.76
CA LYS A 151 8.11 2.27 -20.02
C LYS A 151 7.57 3.54 -20.69
N LYS A 152 6.24 3.68 -20.81
CA LYS A 152 5.60 4.89 -21.35
C LYS A 152 6.03 6.14 -20.58
N LEU A 153 5.93 6.12 -19.25
CA LEU A 153 6.33 7.25 -18.41
C LEU A 153 7.82 7.56 -18.55
N LYS A 154 8.68 6.54 -18.70
CA LYS A 154 10.11 6.75 -18.95
C LYS A 154 10.34 7.42 -20.29
N ASP A 155 9.73 6.92 -21.36
CA ASP A 155 9.92 7.49 -22.70
C ASP A 155 9.41 8.96 -22.74
N ASP A 156 8.32 9.27 -22.03
CA ASP A 156 7.78 10.64 -21.92
C ASP A 156 8.64 11.58 -21.05
N LEU A 157 9.26 11.05 -19.98
CA LEU A 157 10.11 11.84 -19.06
C LEU A 157 11.57 11.99 -19.56
N PHE A 158 12.00 11.21 -20.55
CA PHE A 158 13.35 11.26 -21.14
C PHE A 158 13.38 11.91 -22.54
N ASN A 159 12.24 12.36 -23.06
CA ASN A 159 12.13 13.08 -24.34
C ASN A 159 12.16 14.62 -24.17
N CYS A 160 12.74 15.12 -23.08
CA CYS A 160 13.04 16.54 -22.87
C CYS A 160 14.55 16.79 -22.99
#